data_AF-A0A353F4J3-F1
#
_entry.id   AF-A0A353F4J3-F1
#
_cell.length_a   1.000
_cell.length_b   1.000
_cell.length_c   1.000
_cell.angle_alpha   90.00
_cell.angle_beta   90.00
_cell.angle_gamma   90.00
#
_symmetry.space_group_name_H-M   'P 1'
#
loop_
_entity.id
_entity.type
_entity.pdbx_description
1 polymer ?
#
loop_
_entity_poly.entity_id
_entity_poly.type
_entity_poly.pdbx_seq_one_letter_code
_entity_poly.pdbx_strand_id
1 'polypeptide(L)'
;AFSAADRMISDSITAVGRLVLRPGLINVGLDELISALKTTRSRCLFGSGLGRGENRAQSALKAALNSPLLDRGSLLEDATTVLVHICGGDDMTL
;
A
#
# COMPACT_ATOMS: atom_id res chain seq x y z
N ALA A 1 4.08 19.58 -10.66
CA ALA A 1 3.67 19.39 -9.25
C ALA A 1 2.37 18.59 -9.15
N PHE A 2 1.28 19.03 -9.78
CA PHE A 2 -0.01 18.31 -9.78
C PHE A 2 0.05 16.88 -10.33
N SER A 3 0.86 16.63 -11.35
CA SER A 3 1.05 15.30 -11.93
C SER A 3 1.48 14.22 -10.92
N ALA A 4 2.21 14.59 -9.86
CA ALA A 4 2.58 13.65 -8.80
C ALA A 4 1.39 13.29 -7.90
N ALA A 5 0.53 14.26 -7.58
CA ALA A 5 -0.69 14.04 -6.82
C ALA A 5 -1.70 13.21 -7.63
N ASP A 6 -1.88 13.51 -8.91
CA ASP A 6 -2.77 12.74 -9.80
C ASP A 6 -2.32 11.29 -9.90
N ARG A 7 -1.01 11.07 -10.00
CA ARG A 7 -0.43 9.72 -10.01
C ARG A 7 -0.67 9.00 -8.68
N MET A 8 -0.48 9.66 -7.55
CA MET A 8 -0.76 9.10 -6.23
C MET A 8 -2.23 8.68 -6.10
N ILE A 9 -3.17 9.54 -6.50
CA ILE A 9 -4.61 9.26 -6.45
C ILE A 9 -4.94 8.06 -7.35
N SER A 10 -4.42 8.07 -8.59
CA SER A 10 -4.62 6.98 -9.55
C SER A 10 -4.08 5.64 -9.02
N ASP A 11 -2.87 5.64 -8.46
CA ASP A 11 -2.24 4.46 -7.87
C ASP A 11 -3.05 3.94 -6.67
N SER A 12 -3.59 4.85 -5.85
CA SER A 12 -4.43 4.51 -4.68
C SER A 12 -5.74 3.85 -5.09
N ILE A 13 -6.47 4.44 -6.05
CA ILE A 13 -7.73 3.87 -6.58
C ILE A 13 -7.47 2.52 -7.24
N THR A 14 -6.39 2.43 -8.02
CA THR A 14 -5.98 1.19 -8.68
C THR A 14 -5.64 0.10 -7.67
N ALA A 15 -4.96 0.44 -6.57
CA ALA A 15 -4.62 -0.50 -5.52
C ALA A 15 -5.87 -1.07 -4.83
N VAL A 16 -6.81 -0.20 -4.44
CA VAL A 16 -8.09 -0.61 -3.83
C VAL A 16 -8.90 -1.47 -4.82
N GLY A 17 -9.00 -1.04 -6.08
CA GLY A 17 -9.72 -1.81 -7.10
C GLY A 17 -9.11 -3.19 -7.33
N ARG A 18 -7.78 -3.31 -7.34
CA ARG A 18 -7.09 -4.60 -7.49
C ARG A 18 -7.33 -5.53 -6.30
N LEU A 19 -7.33 -5.00 -5.08
CA LEU A 19 -7.58 -5.78 -3.86
C LEU A 19 -8.97 -6.44 -3.88
N VAL A 20 -9.97 -5.78 -4.47
CA VAL A 20 -11.34 -6.31 -4.57
C VAL A 20 -11.55 -7.19 -5.81
N LEU A 21 -10.95 -6.82 -6.94
CA LEU A 21 -11.27 -7.41 -8.24
C LEU A 21 -10.34 -8.56 -8.66
N ARG A 22 -9.15 -8.69 -8.07
CA ARG A 22 -8.16 -9.70 -8.46
C ARG A 22 -7.77 -10.56 -7.25
N PRO A 23 -8.19 -11.84 -7.21
CA PRO A 23 -7.73 -12.78 -6.19
C PRO A 23 -6.21 -12.91 -6.25
N GLY A 24 -5.53 -12.66 -5.12
CA GLY A 24 -4.10 -12.85 -4.96
C GLY A 24 -3.76 -14.14 -4.21
N LEU A 25 -2.46 -14.34 -3.94
CA LEU A 25 -1.94 -15.42 -3.09
C LEU A 25 -2.54 -15.38 -1.67
N ILE A 26 -2.74 -14.17 -1.13
CA ILE A 26 -3.49 -13.90 0.08
C ILE A 26 -4.59 -12.92 -0.31
N ASN A 27 -5.84 -13.34 -0.20
CA ASN A 27 -6.98 -12.50 -0.53
C ASN A 27 -7.52 -11.80 0.72
N VAL A 28 -7.89 -10.52 0.58
CA VAL A 28 -8.55 -9.74 1.64
C VAL A 28 -9.95 -9.38 1.15
N GLY A 29 -10.95 -9.55 2.00
CA GLY A 29 -12.34 -9.23 1.68
C GLY A 29 -12.59 -7.72 1.64
N LEU A 30 -13.59 -7.30 0.84
CA LEU A 30 -14.05 -5.90 0.84
C LEU A 30 -14.51 -5.45 2.23
N ASP A 31 -15.17 -6.33 2.98
CA ASP A 31 -15.67 -6.01 4.33
C ASP A 31 -14.51 -5.76 5.32
N GLU A 32 -13.44 -6.54 5.21
CA GLU A 32 -12.22 -6.39 6.02
C GLU A 32 -11.50 -5.09 5.66
N LEU A 33 -11.40 -4.77 4.37
CA LEU A 33 -10.87 -3.48 3.89
C LEU A 33 -11.67 -2.31 4.47
N ILE A 34 -13.00 -2.34 4.32
CA ILE A 34 -13.88 -1.27 4.84
C ILE A 34 -13.74 -1.17 6.35
N SER A 35 -13.67 -2.30 7.06
CA SER A 35 -13.48 -2.32 8.51
C SER A 35 -12.14 -1.71 8.93
N ALA A 36 -11.06 -2.01 8.21
CA ALA A 36 -9.75 -1.43 8.46
C ALA A 36 -9.72 0.09 8.19
N LEU A 37 -10.49 0.56 7.20
CA LEU A 37 -10.61 1.98 6.86
C LEU A 37 -11.62 2.73 7.73
N LYS A 38 -12.55 2.04 8.39
CA LYS A 38 -13.48 2.60 9.37
C LYS A 38 -12.74 2.93 10.67
N THR A 39 -11.96 4.00 10.63
CA THR A 39 -11.31 4.58 11.80
C THR A 39 -11.90 5.96 12.08
N THR A 40 -12.03 6.29 13.37
CA THR A 40 -12.38 7.65 13.84
C THR A 40 -11.24 8.65 13.62
N ARG A 41 -10.08 8.22 13.11
CA ARG A 41 -8.92 9.08 12.90
C ARG A 41 -9.06 9.91 11.62
N SER A 42 -8.74 11.19 11.75
CA SER A 42 -8.79 12.19 10.67
C SER A 42 -7.65 12.09 9.65
N ARG A 43 -6.69 11.18 9.85
CA ARG A 43 -5.44 11.17 9.10
C ARG A 43 -5.06 9.75 8.65
N CYS A 44 -4.85 9.61 7.34
CA CYS A 44 -4.37 8.40 6.69
C CYS A 44 -3.05 8.75 5.96
N LEU A 45 -2.09 7.83 6.03
CA LEU A 45 -0.81 7.95 5.33
C LEU A 45 -0.77 6.90 4.24
N PHE A 46 -0.21 7.27 3.10
CA PHE A 46 -0.12 6.38 1.96
C PHE A 46 1.30 6.41 1.42
N GLY A 47 1.84 5.24 1.11
CA GLY A 47 3.06 5.16 0.34
C GLY A 47 3.09 3.89 -0.46
N SER A 48 3.79 3.98 -1.59
CA SER A 48 3.96 2.88 -2.53
C SER A 48 5.43 2.78 -2.88
N GLY A 49 5.85 1.57 -3.23
CA GLY A 49 7.21 1.28 -3.62
C GLY A 49 7.26 0.13 -4.60
N LEU A 50 8.29 0.15 -5.45
CA LEU A 50 8.53 -0.87 -6.46
C LEU A 50 9.94 -1.42 -6.24
N GLY A 51 10.08 -2.73 -6.41
CA GLY A 51 11.36 -3.42 -6.29
C GLY A 51 11.48 -4.50 -7.36
N ARG A 52 12.72 -4.84 -7.73
CA ARG A 52 13.07 -5.84 -8.74
C ARG A 52 14.32 -6.61 -8.30
N GLY A 53 14.54 -7.80 -8.87
CA GLY A 53 15.68 -8.67 -8.55
C GLY A 53 15.46 -9.51 -7.29
N GLU A 54 16.55 -10.10 -6.76
CA GLU A 54 16.49 -11.01 -5.59
C GLU A 54 15.89 -10.34 -4.35
N ASN A 55 16.24 -9.08 -4.08
CA ASN A 55 15.77 -8.34 -2.90
C ASN A 55 14.56 -7.43 -3.20
N ARG A 56 13.73 -7.81 -4.17
CA ARG A 56 12.60 -6.99 -4.65
C ARG A 56 11.63 -6.59 -3.53
N ALA A 57 11.30 -7.50 -2.61
CA ALA A 57 10.36 -7.22 -1.53
C ALA A 57 10.92 -6.15 -0.57
N GLN A 58 12.16 -6.33 -0.10
CA GLN A 58 12.83 -5.37 0.78
C GLN A 58 13.07 -4.02 0.09
N SER A 59 13.46 -4.04 -1.20
CA SER A 59 13.64 -2.83 -1.99
C SER A 59 12.33 -2.05 -2.14
N ALA A 60 11.22 -2.75 -2.43
CA ALA A 60 9.90 -2.13 -2.56
C ALA A 60 9.46 -1.50 -1.23
N LEU A 61 9.61 -2.23 -0.11
CA LEU A 61 9.26 -1.72 1.20
C LEU A 61 10.10 -0.49 1.58
N LYS A 62 11.42 -0.54 1.37
CA LYS A 62 12.32 0.58 1.65
C LYS A 62 11.98 1.80 0.80
N ALA A 63 11.59 1.61 -0.46
CA ALA A 63 11.13 2.69 -1.32
C ALA A 63 9.81 3.30 -0.80
N ALA A 64 8.86 2.45 -0.37
CA ALA A 64 7.59 2.92 0.21
C ALA A 64 7.82 3.72 1.49
N LEU A 65 8.62 3.20 2.43
CA LEU A 65 8.92 3.87 3.71
C LEU A 65 9.65 5.20 3.53
N ASN A 66 10.49 5.33 2.50
CA ASN A 66 11.16 6.60 2.20
C ASN A 66 10.25 7.63 1.51
N SER A 67 8.99 7.29 1.24
CA SER A 67 8.03 8.22 0.63
C SER A 67 7.74 9.40 1.56
N PRO A 68 7.77 10.65 1.07
CA PRO A 68 7.33 11.82 1.82
C PRO A 68 5.88 11.72 2.30
N LEU A 69 5.05 10.93 1.62
CA LEU A 69 3.63 10.73 1.92
C LEU A 69 3.39 9.80 3.13
N LEU A 70 4.41 9.05 3.56
CA LEU A 70 4.41 8.22 4.77
C LEU A 70 5.16 8.89 5.93
N ASP A 71 5.51 10.17 5.81
CA ASP A 71 6.36 10.90 6.76
C ASP A 71 7.68 10.16 7.07
N ARG A 72 8.25 9.49 6.07
CA ARG A 72 9.44 8.63 6.22
C ARG A 72 9.27 7.50 7.25
N GLY A 73 8.04 7.12 7.55
CA GLY A 73 7.68 6.04 8.45
C GLY A 73 7.71 6.37 9.95
N SER A 74 7.92 7.63 10.34
CA SER A 74 7.83 8.07 11.75
C SER A 74 6.43 7.79 12.33
N LEU A 75 5.38 8.13 11.59
CA LEU A 75 3.99 8.03 12.03
C LEU A 75 3.41 6.61 11.88
N LEU A 76 4.18 5.65 11.35
CA LEU A 76 3.78 4.24 11.32
C LEU A 76 3.76 3.64 12.73
N GLU A 77 4.62 4.11 13.64
CA GLU A 77 4.66 3.63 15.03
C GLU A 77 3.36 3.92 15.78
N ASP A 78 2.69 5.02 15.43
CA ASP A 78 1.41 5.45 16.03
C ASP A 78 0.17 4.89 15.30
N ALA A 79 0.37 4.13 14.21
CA ALA A 79 -0.72 3.61 13.40
C ALA A 79 -1.41 2.43 14.12
N THR A 80 -2.70 2.57 14.43
CA THR A 80 -3.52 1.47 14.97
C THR A 80 -3.90 0.44 13.93
N THR A 81 -3.97 0.87 12.67
CA THR A 81 -4.41 0.03 11.57
C THR A 81 -3.47 0.28 10.40
N VAL A 82 -2.96 -0.81 9.82
CA VAL A 82 -2.10 -0.77 8.64
C VAL A 82 -2.72 -1.68 7.58
N LEU A 83 -2.95 -1.12 6.40
CA LEU A 83 -3.34 -1.88 5.21
C LEU A 83 -2.13 -2.03 4.31
N VAL A 84 -1.73 -3.27 4.05
CA VAL A 84 -0.62 -3.59 3.15
C VAL A 84 -1.16 -4.36 1.96
N HIS A 85 -0.88 -3.86 0.75
CA HIS A 85 -1.23 -4.54 -0.49
C HIS A 85 0.04 -4.79 -1.30
N ILE A 86 0.32 -6.07 -1.59
CA ILE A 86 1.50 -6.51 -2.32
C ILE A 86 1.05 -7.09 -3.66
N CYS A 87 1.63 -6.59 -4.75
CA CYS A 87 1.44 -7.15 -6.08
C CYS A 87 2.78 -7.58 -6.65
N GLY A 88 2.83 -8.75 -7.28
CA GLY A 88 3.98 -9.26 -7.99
C GLY A 88 3.56 -10.16 -9.14
N GLY A 89 4.55 -10.76 -9.83
CA GLY A 89 4.30 -11.74 -10.88
C GLY A 89 4.01 -13.13 -10.30
N ASP A 90 3.88 -14.10 -11.21
CA ASP A 90 3.59 -15.51 -10.87
C ASP A 90 4.70 -16.19 -10.07
N ASP A 91 5.87 -15.55 -9.96
CA ASP A 91 7.03 -15.99 -9.20
C ASP A 91 6.99 -15.54 -7.72
N MET A 92 5.87 -14.98 -7.24
CA MET A 92 5.72 -14.64 -5.83
C MET A 92 5.59 -15.90 -4.97
N THR A 93 6.21 -15.83 -3.81
CA THR A 93 6.16 -16.87 -2.78
C THR A 93 5.73 -16.27 -1.45
N LEU A 94 5.25 -17.11 -0.53
CA LEU A 94 4.91 -16.74 0.85
C LEU A 94 6.16 -16.60 1.74
#